data_AF-A0A7C5M139-F1
#
_entry.id   AF-A0A7C5M139-F1
#
_cell.length_a   1.000
_cell.length_b   1.000
_cell.length_c   1.000
_cell.angle_alpha   90.00
_cell.angle_beta   90.00
_cell.angle_gamma   90.00
#
_symmetry.space_group_name_H-M   'P 1'
#
loop_
_entity.id
_entity.type
_entity.pdbx_description
1 polymer ?
#
loop_
_entity_poly.entity_id
_entity_poly.type
_entity_poly.pdbx_seq_one_letter_code
_entity_poly.pdbx_strand_id
1 'polypeptide(L)' 'PHQYTYWDYQGGARPKNHGIRIDHLLISPQAADQLKSVRIDDYVRDREKPSDHVPIVGVFDL' A
#
# COMPACT_ATOMS: atom_id res chain seq x y z
N PRO A 1 5.01 -3.37 -12.21
CA PRO A 1 3.58 -3.68 -12.46
C PRO A 1 2.99 -4.40 -11.25
N HIS A 2 1.76 -4.07 -10.85
CA HIS A 2 0.99 -4.63 -9.72
C HIS A 2 1.36 -4.05 -8.34
N GLN A 3 1.03 -2.78 -8.12
CA GLN A 3 1.05 -2.12 -6.81
C GLN A 3 -0.33 -2.24 -6.16
N TYR A 4 -0.49 -3.24 -5.29
CA TYR A 4 -1.72 -3.48 -4.54
C TYR A 4 -1.53 -3.15 -3.08
N THR A 5 -2.64 -2.87 -2.41
CA THR A 5 -2.65 -2.52 -0.99
C THR A 5 -3.41 -3.55 -0.17
N TYR A 6 -4.09 -4.48 -0.85
CA TYR A 6 -4.93 -5.50 -0.26
C TYR A 6 -4.80 -6.84 -1.02
N TRP A 7 -4.79 -7.93 -0.25
CA TRP A 7 -4.99 -9.30 -0.74
C TRP A 7 -5.86 -10.07 0.25
N ASP A 8 -6.96 -10.63 -0.26
CA ASP A 8 -7.84 -11.50 0.51
C ASP A 8 -7.06 -12.69 1.10
N TYR A 9 -7.45 -13.16 2.29
CA TYR A 9 -6.87 -14.35 2.90
C TYR A 9 -7.24 -15.64 2.14
N GLN A 10 -8.35 -15.62 1.41
CA GLN A 10 -8.90 -16.75 0.69
C GLN A 10 -8.21 -16.98 -0.66
N GLY A 11 -8.35 -18.20 -1.18
CA GLY A 11 -7.95 -18.55 -2.55
C GLY A 11 -6.44 -18.43 -2.84
N GLY A 12 -5.60 -18.18 -1.83
CA GLY A 12 -4.17 -17.94 -1.99
C GLY A 12 -3.88 -16.66 -2.78
N ALA A 13 -4.63 -15.58 -2.56
CA ALA A 13 -4.51 -14.34 -3.32
C ALA A 13 -3.10 -13.72 -3.26
N ARG A 14 -2.45 -13.72 -2.08
CA ARG A 14 -1.08 -13.21 -1.90
C ARG A 14 -0.02 -14.00 -2.70
N PRO A 15 0.09 -15.33 -2.59
CA PRO A 15 1.00 -16.12 -3.43
C PRO A 15 0.76 -15.99 -4.95
N LYS A 16 -0.50 -15.79 -5.36
CA LYS A 16 -0.88 -15.58 -6.77
C LYS A 16 -0.72 -14.13 -7.24
N ASN A 17 -0.37 -13.22 -6.33
CA ASN A 17 -0.37 -11.78 -6.54
C ASN A 17 -1.69 -11.24 -7.16
N HIS A 18 -2.82 -11.76 -6.69
CA HIS A 18 -4.17 -11.30 -7.05
C HIS A 18 -4.65 -10.26 -6.04
N GLY A 19 -4.14 -9.03 -6.14
CA GLY A 19 -4.51 -7.96 -5.22
C GLY A 19 -5.42 -6.91 -5.86
N ILE A 20 -5.89 -5.98 -5.03
CA ILE A 20 -6.51 -4.73 -5.46
C ILE A 20 -5.86 -3.55 -4.74
N ARG A 21 -5.98 -2.37 -5.34
CA ARG A 21 -5.51 -1.11 -4.75
C ARG A 21 -6.71 -0.31 -4.30
N ILE A 22 -6.97 -0.31 -3.00
CA ILE A 22 -8.14 0.34 -2.39
C ILE A 22 -7.76 1.35 -1.30
N ASP A 23 -6.51 1.36 -0.86
CA ASP A 23 -5.97 2.35 0.06
C ASP A 23 -5.32 3.50 -0.72
N HIS A 24 -5.56 4.74 -0.31
CA HIS A 24 -5.13 5.92 -1.07
C HIS A 24 -4.75 7.08 -0.15
N LEU A 25 -3.73 7.84 -0.56
CA LEU A 25 -3.43 9.15 0.02
C LEU A 25 -4.08 10.22 -0.86
N LEU A 26 -5.16 10.82 -0.38
CA LEU A 26 -5.77 12.00 -1.01
C LEU A 26 -5.28 13.24 -0.27
N ILE A 27 -4.57 14.12 -0.97
CA ILE A 27 -3.88 15.27 -0.38
C ILE A 27 -4.26 16.57 -1.10
N SER A 28 -4.22 17.68 -0.39
CA SER A 28 -4.44 19.01 -0.97
C SER A 28 -3.30 19.39 -1.93
N PRO A 29 -3.48 20.40 -2.80
CA PRO A 29 -2.40 20.90 -3.66
C PRO A 29 -1.15 21.30 -2.87
N GLN A 30 -1.30 22.00 -1.75
CA GLN A 30 -0.17 22.44 -0.92
C GLN A 30 0.62 21.26 -0.34
N ALA A 31 -0.07 20.18 0.05
CA ALA A 31 0.60 18.96 0.50
C ALA A 31 1.25 18.21 -0.67
N ALA A 32 0.65 18.25 -1.87
CA ALA A 32 1.24 17.67 -3.06
C ALA A 32 2.55 18.37 -3.47
N ASP A 33 2.63 19.69 -3.31
CA ASP A 33 3.86 20.46 -3.56
C ASP A 33 5.01 20.04 -2.63
N GLN A 34 4.69 19.55 -1.42
CA GLN A 34 5.67 19.06 -0.46
C GLN A 34 5.97 17.57 -0.59
N LEU A 35 5.25 16.82 -1.42
CA LEU A 35 5.36 15.37 -1.52
C LEU A 35 6.69 14.95 -2.19
N LYS A 36 7.49 14.15 -1.50
CA LYS A 36 8.76 13.61 -1.99
C LYS A 36 8.68 12.20 -2.53
N SER A 37 7.94 11.35 -1.84
CA SER A 37 7.80 9.97 -2.27
C SER A 37 6.53 9.35 -1.73
N VAL A 38 6.03 8.36 -2.46
CA VAL A 38 4.97 7.46 -2.01
C VAL A 38 5.48 6.05 -2.21
N ARG A 39 5.31 5.21 -1.19
CA ARG A 39 5.64 3.79 -1.24
C ARG A 39 4.54 2.95 -0.63
N ILE A 40 4.50 1.70 -1.04
CA ILE A 40 3.65 0.65 -0.47
C ILE A 40 4.58 -0.36 0.19
N ASP A 41 4.32 -0.65 1.46
CA ASP A 41 5.16 -1.55 2.25
C ASP A 41 4.62 -2.97 2.19
N ASP A 42 4.62 -3.54 0.99
CA ASP A 42 4.00 -4.84 0.73
C ASP A 42 4.68 -6.00 1.46
N TYR A 43 5.98 -5.88 1.79
CA TYR A 43 6.74 -6.85 2.57
C TYR A 43 6.13 -7.10 3.97
N VAL A 44 5.33 -6.17 4.51
CA VAL A 44 4.65 -6.34 5.81
C VAL A 44 3.63 -7.48 5.73
N ARG A 45 3.09 -7.77 4.54
CA ARG A 45 2.13 -8.86 4.31
C ARG A 45 2.71 -10.25 4.47
N ASP A 46 4.03 -10.39 4.52
CA ASP A 46 4.75 -11.66 4.64
C ASP A 46 5.18 -11.96 6.10
N ARG A 47 4.77 -11.12 7.06
CA ARG A 47 5.00 -11.35 8.50
C ARG A 47 4.05 -12.39 9.08
N GLU A 48 4.31 -12.83 10.32
CA GLU A 48 3.39 -13.71 11.06
C GLU A 48 2.07 -12.99 11.37
N LYS A 49 0.94 -13.63 11.08
CA LYS A 49 -0.43 -13.10 11.28
C LYS A 49 -0.58 -11.64 10.78
N PRO A 50 -0.28 -11.39 9.50
CA PRO A 50 -0.32 -10.04 8.94
C PRO A 50 -1.77 -9.59 8.74
N SER A 51 -2.00 -8.28 8.57
CA SER A 51 -3.24 -7.77 7.99
C SER A 51 -3.35 -8.18 6.52
N ASP A 52 -4.57 -8.23 6.01
CA ASP A 52 -4.92 -8.34 4.60
C ASP A 52 -4.58 -7.08 3.80
N HIS A 53 -4.42 -5.95 4.47
CA HIS A 53 -3.92 -4.70 3.92
C HIS A 53 -2.42 -4.49 4.22
N VAL A 54 -1.78 -3.64 3.41
CA VAL A 54 -0.42 -3.16 3.62
C VAL A 54 -0.37 -1.63 3.69
N PRO A 55 0.58 -1.04 4.43
CA PRO A 55 0.66 0.41 4.56
C PRO A 55 1.01 1.11 3.25
N ILE A 56 0.44 2.30 3.06
CA ILE A 56 0.92 3.31 2.11
C ILE A 56 1.58 4.42 2.92
N VAL A 57 2.78 4.82 2.53
CA VAL A 57 3.55 5.84 3.22
C VAL A 57 3.87 6.97 2.25
N GLY A 58 3.46 8.19 2.60
CA GLY A 58 3.87 9.42 1.93
C GLY A 58 4.95 10.13 2.75
N VAL A 59 6.00 10.62 2.09
CA VAL A 59 7.05 11.45 2.70
C VAL A 59 6.92 12.86 2.17
N PHE A 60 6.92 13.85 3.06
CA PHE A 60 6.73 15.27 2.75
C PHE A 60 7.89 16.10 3.31
N ASP A 61 8.30 17.15 2.59
CA ASP A 61 9.16 18.20 3.16
C ASP A 61 8.31 19.13 4.04
N LEU A 62 8.83 19.46 5.22
CA LEU A 62 8.23 20.41 6.16
C LEU A 62 9.18 21.56 6.41
#